data_AF-A0A848VSX9-F1
#
_entry.id   AF-A0A848VSX9-F1
#
_cell.length_a   1.000
_cell.length_b   1.000
_cell.length_c   1.000
_cell.angle_alpha   90.00
_cell.angle_beta   90.00
_cell.angle_gamma   90.00
#
_symmetry.space_group_name_H-M   'P 1'
#
loop_
_entity.id
_entity.type
_entity.pdbx_description
1 polymer ?
#
loop_
_entity_poly.entity_id
_entity_poly.type
_entity_poly.pdbx_seq_one_letter_code
_entity_poly.pdbx_strand_id
1 'polypeptide(L)'
;APTPQECVIFREWVLQETARMDAARGWVMQLHLGPIRNLRSRLHESFGPDAGADAIGGPLNVGALAGFLNGRDQAGCLPKTIVYTMRPEDGHAAASIAGAFNGTDGQSEPGRVQVGPAWWFADTESGIRSQLRLLGETGSLGHSIGMVTDSRSLLSMVRHEYFRRILCDELGRDVEAGLLPDDGALLSGWVRAVAYENAVSYFGFA
;
A
#
# COMPACT_ATOMS: atom_id res chain seq x y z
N ALA A 1 -14.19 -33.16 2.54
CA ALA A 1 -13.68 -31.82 2.17
C ALA A 1 -13.52 -31.02 3.46
N PRO A 2 -12.53 -30.10 3.55
CA PRO A 2 -12.39 -29.25 4.72
C PRO A 2 -13.64 -28.38 4.91
N THR A 3 -14.01 -28.14 6.16
CA THR A 3 -15.09 -27.23 6.56
C THR A 3 -14.71 -25.77 6.24
N PRO A 4 -15.70 -24.85 6.13
CA PRO A 4 -15.41 -23.42 5.98
C PRO A 4 -14.48 -22.88 7.07
N GLN A 5 -14.64 -23.34 8.31
CA GLN A 5 -13.81 -22.94 9.44
C GLN A 5 -12.37 -23.44 9.31
N GLU A 6 -12.16 -24.70 8.95
CA GLU A 6 -10.82 -25.24 8.68
C GLU A 6 -10.12 -24.50 7.54
N CYS A 7 -10.86 -24.09 6.50
CA CYS A 7 -10.31 -23.29 5.41
C CYS A 7 -9.83 -21.91 5.89
N VAL A 8 -10.57 -21.26 6.80
CA VAL A 8 -10.17 -19.96 7.38
C VAL A 8 -8.92 -20.13 8.25
N ILE A 9 -8.91 -21.09 9.16
CA ILE A 9 -7.76 -21.38 10.04
C ILE A 9 -6.51 -21.67 9.20
N PHE A 10 -6.64 -22.48 8.15
CA PHE A 10 -5.52 -22.79 7.27
C PHE A 10 -4.99 -21.56 6.53
N ARG A 11 -5.87 -20.72 5.95
CA ARG A 11 -5.44 -19.48 5.27
C ARG A 11 -4.77 -18.50 6.23
N GLU A 12 -5.30 -18.39 7.44
CA GLU A 12 -4.70 -17.58 8.48
C GLU A 12 -3.29 -18.09 8.79
N TRP A 13 -3.15 -19.38 9.10
CA TRP A 13 -1.85 -20.01 9.38
C TRP A 13 -0.84 -19.78 8.25
N VAL A 14 -1.25 -19.95 6.99
CA VAL A 14 -0.39 -19.67 5.83
C VAL A 14 0.09 -18.22 5.84
N LEU A 15 -0.82 -17.25 6.02
CA LEU A 15 -0.48 -15.83 6.07
C LEU A 15 0.49 -15.51 7.22
N GLN A 16 0.28 -16.13 8.39
CA GLN A 16 1.17 -15.96 9.54
C GLN A 16 2.57 -16.50 9.25
N GLU A 17 2.65 -17.69 8.65
CA GLU A 17 3.91 -18.36 8.37
C GLU A 17 4.68 -17.68 7.24
N THR A 18 4.00 -17.19 6.19
CA THR A 18 4.64 -16.39 5.14
C THR A 18 5.19 -15.07 5.68
N ALA A 19 4.45 -14.38 6.55
CA ALA A 19 4.94 -13.15 7.17
C ALA A 19 6.20 -13.40 8.02
N ARG A 20 6.23 -14.50 8.79
CA ARG A 20 7.41 -14.93 9.56
C ARG A 20 8.60 -15.21 8.65
N MET A 21 8.35 -15.89 7.52
CA MET A 21 9.37 -16.19 6.50
C MET A 21 9.90 -14.94 5.79
N ASP A 22 9.04 -13.96 5.53
CA ASP A 22 9.43 -12.66 4.96
C ASP A 22 10.30 -11.89 5.93
N ALA A 23 9.91 -11.82 7.21
CA ALA A 23 10.68 -11.16 8.26
C ALA A 23 12.07 -11.79 8.41
N ALA A 24 12.16 -13.12 8.43
CA ALA A 24 13.43 -13.85 8.51
C ALA A 24 14.36 -13.61 7.31
N ARG A 25 13.82 -13.19 6.16
CA ARG A 25 14.58 -12.88 4.94
C ARG A 25 14.77 -11.37 4.72
N GLY A 26 14.22 -10.53 5.58
CA GLY A 26 14.19 -9.08 5.37
C GLY A 26 13.33 -8.65 4.16
N TRP A 27 12.41 -9.51 3.72
CA TRP A 27 11.51 -9.23 2.61
C TRP A 27 10.36 -8.32 3.03
N VAL A 28 9.78 -7.65 2.04
CA VAL A 28 8.60 -6.80 2.20
C VAL A 28 7.35 -7.62 1.93
N MET A 29 6.46 -7.68 2.92
CA MET A 29 5.13 -8.25 2.78
C MET A 29 4.16 -7.21 2.21
N GLN A 30 3.31 -7.61 1.26
CA GLN A 30 2.33 -6.72 0.63
C GLN A 30 0.92 -7.28 0.78
N LEU A 31 0.03 -6.52 1.41
CA LEU A 31 -1.35 -6.90 1.69
C LEU A 31 -2.30 -6.13 0.77
N HIS A 32 -2.86 -6.82 -0.22
CA HIS A 32 -3.84 -6.26 -1.16
C HIS A 32 -5.26 -6.63 -0.74
N LEU A 33 -5.97 -5.68 -0.13
CA LEU A 33 -7.19 -5.94 0.63
C LEU A 33 -8.44 -5.34 -0.02
N GLY A 34 -9.55 -6.10 0.01
CA GLY A 34 -10.87 -5.62 -0.36
C GLY A 34 -11.42 -5.92 -1.77
N PRO A 35 -10.78 -6.64 -2.71
CA PRO A 35 -11.47 -7.01 -3.96
C PRO A 35 -12.56 -8.06 -3.72
N ILE A 36 -13.67 -7.96 -4.46
CA ILE A 36 -14.56 -9.10 -4.73
C ILE A 36 -14.26 -9.60 -6.13
N ARG A 37 -14.07 -10.91 -6.28
CA ARG A 37 -13.61 -11.52 -7.53
C ARG A 37 -14.68 -12.38 -8.20
N ASN A 38 -14.57 -12.55 -9.51
CA ASN A 38 -15.35 -13.49 -10.31
C ASN A 38 -16.88 -13.31 -10.21
N LEU A 39 -17.36 -12.06 -10.17
CA LEU A 39 -18.78 -11.73 -10.02
C LEU A 39 -19.68 -12.28 -11.14
N ARG A 40 -19.11 -12.53 -12.33
CA ARG A 40 -19.83 -13.05 -13.48
C ARG A 40 -19.52 -14.54 -13.67
N SER A 41 -20.31 -15.41 -13.03
CA SER A 41 -20.09 -16.87 -13.08
C SER A 41 -19.99 -17.41 -14.51
N ARG A 42 -20.88 -16.99 -15.42
CA ARG A 42 -20.82 -17.40 -16.84
C ARG A 42 -19.51 -16.98 -17.52
N LEU A 43 -18.97 -15.81 -17.19
CA LEU A 43 -17.70 -15.34 -17.74
C LEU A 43 -16.53 -16.15 -17.15
N HIS A 44 -16.58 -16.40 -15.83
CA HIS A 44 -15.58 -17.20 -15.13
C HIS A 44 -15.53 -18.65 -15.66
N GLU A 45 -16.68 -19.27 -15.92
CA GLU A 45 -16.75 -20.60 -16.52
C GLU A 45 -16.16 -20.64 -17.95
N SER A 46 -16.29 -19.54 -18.70
CA SER A 46 -15.83 -19.47 -20.09
C SER A 46 -14.34 -19.11 -20.21
N PHE A 47 -13.83 -18.21 -19.37
CA PHE A 47 -12.49 -17.60 -19.50
C PHE A 47 -11.61 -17.71 -18.25
N GLY A 48 -12.15 -18.19 -17.12
CA GLY A 48 -11.43 -18.28 -15.85
C GLY A 48 -11.36 -16.96 -15.07
N PRO A 49 -10.45 -16.87 -14.09
CA PRO A 49 -10.25 -15.65 -13.30
C PRO A 49 -9.60 -14.52 -14.10
N ASP A 50 -9.58 -13.31 -13.53
CA ASP A 50 -8.94 -12.12 -14.10
C ASP A 50 -9.48 -11.70 -15.48
N ALA A 51 -10.73 -12.07 -15.78
CA ALA A 51 -11.43 -11.75 -17.04
C ALA A 51 -12.21 -10.42 -16.99
N GLY A 52 -11.87 -9.51 -16.07
CA GLY A 52 -12.55 -8.22 -15.89
C GLY A 52 -13.92 -8.32 -15.21
N ALA A 53 -14.14 -9.35 -14.39
CA ALA A 53 -15.35 -9.53 -13.59
C ALA A 53 -15.11 -9.37 -12.07
N ASP A 54 -14.12 -8.57 -11.72
CA ASP A 54 -13.76 -8.23 -10.33
C ASP A 54 -14.20 -6.80 -10.04
N ALA A 55 -14.48 -6.48 -8.77
CA ALA A 55 -14.95 -5.18 -8.35
C ALA A 55 -14.43 -4.78 -6.97
N ILE A 56 -14.66 -3.52 -6.62
CA ILE A 56 -14.45 -2.99 -5.27
C ILE A 56 -15.39 -3.72 -4.30
N GLY A 57 -14.81 -4.27 -3.23
CA GLY A 57 -15.54 -4.99 -2.20
C GLY A 57 -15.92 -4.15 -0.99
N GLY A 58 -16.13 -4.85 0.13
CA GLY A 58 -16.52 -4.25 1.41
C GLY A 58 -15.41 -3.43 2.08
N PRO A 59 -15.73 -2.70 3.16
CA PRO A 59 -14.77 -1.93 3.94
C PRO A 59 -13.66 -2.80 4.53
N LEU A 60 -12.51 -2.18 4.79
CA LEU A 60 -11.38 -2.79 5.49
C LEU A 60 -11.81 -3.32 6.86
N ASN A 61 -11.44 -4.57 7.16
CA ASN A 61 -11.57 -5.11 8.50
C ASN A 61 -10.40 -4.64 9.38
N VAL A 62 -10.60 -3.49 10.03
CA VAL A 62 -9.60 -2.84 10.90
C VAL A 62 -9.13 -3.75 12.03
N GLY A 63 -10.05 -4.46 12.70
CA GLY A 63 -9.71 -5.35 13.81
C GLY A 63 -8.83 -6.52 13.37
N ALA A 64 -9.13 -7.11 12.21
CA ALA A 64 -8.31 -8.19 11.66
C ALA A 64 -6.92 -7.70 11.24
N LEU A 65 -6.81 -6.54 10.59
CA LEU A 65 -5.52 -5.98 10.20
C LEU A 65 -4.66 -5.63 11.43
N ALA A 66 -5.22 -4.90 12.39
CA ALA A 66 -4.50 -4.51 13.61
C ALA A 66 -4.09 -5.74 14.44
N GLY A 67 -4.99 -6.72 14.60
CA GLY A 67 -4.70 -7.96 15.32
C GLY A 67 -3.60 -8.80 14.65
N PHE A 68 -3.61 -8.90 13.32
CA PHE A 68 -2.59 -9.60 12.57
C PHE A 68 -1.21 -8.94 12.72
N LEU A 69 -1.12 -7.62 12.53
CA LEU A 69 0.14 -6.88 12.65
C LEU A 69 0.69 -6.97 14.09
N ASN A 70 -0.15 -6.75 15.09
CA ASN A 70 0.23 -6.89 16.50
C ASN A 70 0.69 -8.32 16.84
N GLY A 71 0.04 -9.34 16.29
CA GLY A 71 0.46 -10.74 16.49
C GLY A 71 1.85 -11.05 15.90
N ARG A 72 2.26 -10.37 14.83
CA ARG A 72 3.62 -10.48 14.27
C ARG A 72 4.63 -9.67 15.06
N ASP A 73 4.24 -8.48 15.49
CA ASP A 73 5.07 -7.60 16.31
C ASP A 73 5.42 -8.26 17.66
N GLN A 74 4.40 -8.76 18.39
CA GLN A 74 4.59 -9.47 19.66
C GLN A 74 5.49 -10.72 19.52
N ALA A 75 5.47 -11.37 18.36
CA ALA A 75 6.31 -12.52 18.07
C ALA A 75 7.74 -12.12 17.62
N GLY A 76 8.07 -10.83 17.58
CA GLY A 76 9.36 -10.32 17.12
C GLY A 76 9.64 -10.60 15.63
N CYS A 77 8.58 -10.79 14.83
CA CYS A 77 8.71 -11.18 13.42
C CYS A 77 7.77 -10.39 12.49
N LEU A 78 7.51 -9.11 12.78
CA LEU A 78 6.81 -8.20 11.88
C LEU A 78 7.73 -7.80 10.71
N PRO A 79 7.46 -8.23 9.46
CA PRO A 79 8.22 -7.77 8.31
C PRO A 79 7.89 -6.31 7.97
N LYS A 80 8.74 -5.69 7.15
CA LYS A 80 8.33 -4.50 6.38
C LYS A 80 7.03 -4.82 5.64
N THR A 81 6.02 -3.97 5.79
CA THR A 81 4.66 -4.27 5.33
C THR A 81 4.08 -3.10 4.54
N ILE A 82 3.49 -3.39 3.39
CA ILE A 82 2.72 -2.41 2.60
C ILE A 82 1.26 -2.85 2.59
N VAL A 83 0.35 -1.95 2.99
CA VAL A 83 -1.09 -2.17 2.99
C VAL A 83 -1.72 -1.41 1.84
N TYR A 84 -2.35 -2.13 0.92
CA TYR A 84 -3.14 -1.58 -0.17
C TYR A 84 -4.62 -1.78 0.13
N THR A 85 -5.40 -0.70 0.10
CA THR A 85 -6.86 -0.76 0.23
C THR A 85 -7.49 -0.60 -1.15
N MET A 86 -8.47 -1.45 -1.45
CA MET A 86 -9.27 -1.35 -2.67
C MET A 86 -10.14 -0.08 -2.68
N ARG A 87 -10.48 0.42 -1.47
CA ARG A 87 -11.31 1.59 -1.26
C ARG A 87 -10.47 2.74 -0.73
N PRO A 88 -10.51 3.93 -1.36
CA PRO A 88 -9.87 5.13 -0.82
C PRO A 88 -10.38 5.51 0.57
N GLU A 89 -11.66 5.26 0.87
CA GLU A 89 -12.27 5.61 2.16
C GLU A 89 -11.67 4.86 3.35
N ASP A 90 -11.03 3.71 3.11
CA ASP A 90 -10.35 2.94 4.15
C ASP A 90 -8.93 3.48 4.46
N GLY A 91 -8.49 4.49 3.72
CA GLY A 91 -7.12 5.03 3.76
C GLY A 91 -6.69 5.55 5.14
N HIS A 92 -7.50 6.41 5.79
CA HIS A 92 -7.17 6.91 7.14
C HIS A 92 -7.11 5.81 8.19
N ALA A 93 -7.99 4.81 8.09
CA ALA A 93 -7.95 3.65 8.97
C ALA A 93 -6.68 2.83 8.75
N ALA A 94 -6.31 2.54 7.50
CA ALA A 94 -5.07 1.84 7.18
C ALA A 94 -3.83 2.62 7.62
N ALA A 95 -3.79 3.94 7.38
CA ALA A 95 -2.67 4.81 7.72
C ALA A 95 -2.48 4.95 9.24
N SER A 96 -3.57 5.09 10.00
CA SER A 96 -3.50 5.16 11.46
C SER A 96 -3.00 3.85 12.08
N ILE A 97 -3.44 2.69 11.56
CA ILE A 97 -2.92 1.39 11.98
C ILE A 97 -1.44 1.27 11.63
N ALA A 98 -1.06 1.60 10.38
CA ALA A 98 0.34 1.55 9.94
C ALA A 98 1.26 2.41 10.82
N GLY A 99 0.83 3.64 11.13
CA GLY A 99 1.54 4.56 12.00
C GLY A 99 1.77 4.00 13.41
N ALA A 100 0.86 3.19 13.94
CA ALA A 100 1.01 2.57 15.26
C ALA A 100 2.16 1.54 15.34
N PHE A 101 2.63 1.03 14.20
CA PHE A 101 3.76 0.08 14.11
C PHE A 101 5.06 0.72 13.59
N ASN A 102 5.09 2.06 13.48
CA ASN A 102 6.26 2.83 13.10
C ASN A 102 6.80 3.55 14.35
N GLY A 103 8.08 3.37 14.69
CA GLY A 103 8.66 3.89 15.92
C GLY A 103 10.19 3.92 15.92
N THR A 104 10.77 4.23 17.09
CA THR A 104 12.21 4.46 17.31
C THR A 104 12.76 3.65 18.49
N ASP A 105 12.05 2.61 18.92
CA ASP A 105 12.41 1.75 20.06
C ASP A 105 13.62 0.82 19.79
N GLY A 106 14.41 1.11 18.75
CA GLY A 106 15.56 0.34 18.30
C GLY A 106 15.20 -0.97 17.60
N GLN A 107 13.91 -1.33 17.56
CA GLN A 107 13.36 -2.49 16.84
C GLN A 107 12.48 -2.07 15.66
N SER A 108 11.91 -0.86 15.70
CA SER A 108 11.10 -0.27 14.63
C SER A 108 11.88 0.78 13.85
N GLU A 109 11.63 0.81 12.54
CA GLU A 109 12.27 1.72 11.58
C GLU A 109 11.21 2.68 11.01
N PRO A 110 11.56 3.93 10.67
CA PRO A 110 10.63 4.84 10.02
C PRO A 110 10.02 4.23 8.76
N GLY A 111 8.68 4.21 8.70
CA GLY A 111 7.94 3.67 7.57
C GLY A 111 8.03 2.15 7.43
N ARG A 112 8.31 1.39 8.50
CA ARG A 112 8.27 -0.09 8.48
C ARG A 112 6.93 -0.61 7.94
N VAL A 113 5.80 -0.06 8.40
CA VAL A 113 4.48 -0.33 7.84
C VAL A 113 4.02 0.90 7.06
N GLN A 114 3.71 0.73 5.77
CA GLN A 114 3.27 1.80 4.88
C GLN A 114 1.89 1.54 4.29
N VAL A 115 1.19 2.62 3.95
CA VAL A 115 0.06 2.56 3.02
C VAL A 115 0.62 2.65 1.61
N GLY A 116 0.25 1.70 0.76
CA GLY A 116 0.70 1.65 -0.63
C GLY A 116 0.11 2.77 -1.50
N PRO A 117 0.57 2.90 -2.76
CA PRO A 117 -0.07 3.76 -3.74
C PRO A 117 -1.55 3.41 -3.96
N ALA A 118 -2.29 4.36 -4.52
CA ALA A 118 -3.66 4.13 -4.96
C ALA A 118 -3.72 2.92 -5.91
N TRP A 119 -4.54 1.93 -5.56
CA TRP A 119 -4.48 0.59 -6.16
C TRP A 119 -5.66 0.31 -7.08
N TRP A 120 -5.37 -0.36 -8.21
CA TRP A 120 -6.34 -0.88 -9.17
C TRP A 120 -7.34 0.18 -9.65
N PHE A 121 -8.59 0.14 -9.17
CA PHE A 121 -9.63 1.11 -9.57
C PHE A 121 -9.34 2.51 -9.04
N ALA A 122 -8.55 2.63 -7.97
CA ALA A 122 -8.10 3.91 -7.43
C ALA A 122 -6.86 4.47 -8.14
N ASP A 123 -6.17 3.70 -9.00
CA ASP A 123 -5.03 4.19 -9.81
C ASP A 123 -5.51 5.10 -10.96
N THR A 124 -5.98 6.27 -10.56
CA THR A 124 -6.55 7.36 -11.34
C THR A 124 -6.14 8.70 -10.70
N GLU A 125 -6.26 9.82 -11.40
CA GLU A 125 -5.91 11.13 -10.81
C GLU A 125 -6.59 11.40 -9.46
N SER A 126 -7.91 11.19 -9.36
CA SER A 126 -8.64 11.43 -8.11
C SER A 126 -8.15 10.54 -6.97
N GLY A 127 -7.95 9.24 -7.23
CA GLY A 127 -7.47 8.31 -6.22
C GLY A 127 -6.02 8.58 -5.80
N ILE A 128 -5.14 8.91 -6.75
CA ILE A 128 -3.75 9.30 -6.46
C ILE A 128 -3.73 10.58 -5.61
N ARG A 129 -4.48 11.63 -5.98
CA ARG A 129 -4.54 12.88 -5.18
C ARG A 129 -5.08 12.61 -3.78
N SER A 130 -6.13 11.81 -3.65
CA SER A 130 -6.68 11.42 -2.35
C SER A 130 -5.64 10.68 -1.50
N GLN A 131 -4.85 9.81 -2.10
CA GLN A 131 -3.80 9.06 -1.41
C GLN A 131 -2.63 9.97 -1.00
N LEU A 132 -2.19 10.89 -1.87
CA LEU A 132 -1.13 11.85 -1.56
C LEU A 132 -1.54 12.78 -0.41
N ARG A 133 -2.78 13.26 -0.40
CA ARG A 133 -3.33 14.07 0.69
C ARG A 133 -3.37 13.30 2.02
N LEU A 134 -3.88 12.07 1.98
CA LEU A 134 -3.85 11.17 3.15
C LEU A 134 -2.43 11.02 3.71
N LEU A 135 -1.44 10.78 2.84
CA LEU A 135 -0.05 10.63 3.26
C LEU A 135 0.54 11.94 3.82
N GLY A 136 0.15 13.10 3.27
CA GLY A 136 0.51 14.41 3.79
C GLY A 136 -0.08 14.65 5.18
N GLU A 137 -1.38 14.43 5.34
CA GLU A 137 -2.12 14.58 6.60
C GLU A 137 -1.61 13.65 7.72
N THR A 138 -1.14 12.46 7.35
CA THR A 138 -0.62 11.46 8.30
C THR A 138 0.90 11.53 8.48
N GLY A 139 1.57 12.51 7.87
CA GLY A 139 3.02 12.74 8.00
C GLY A 139 3.91 11.70 7.30
N SER A 140 3.33 10.85 6.45
CA SER A 140 4.01 9.73 5.80
C SER A 140 4.49 10.03 4.37
N LEU A 141 4.10 11.18 3.79
CA LEU A 141 4.38 11.50 2.38
C LEU A 141 5.86 11.44 2.02
N GLY A 142 6.74 12.05 2.82
CA GLY A 142 8.19 12.06 2.55
C GLY A 142 8.85 10.67 2.57
N HIS A 143 8.24 9.69 3.25
CA HIS A 143 8.72 8.31 3.34
C HIS A 143 7.96 7.33 2.43
N SER A 144 6.99 7.83 1.66
CA SER A 144 6.18 7.02 0.77
C SER A 144 7.05 6.29 -0.24
N ILE A 145 6.82 4.98 -0.37
CA ILE A 145 7.42 4.12 -1.41
C ILE A 145 7.04 4.51 -2.84
N GLY A 146 6.11 5.44 -3.02
CA GLY A 146 5.75 5.97 -4.34
C GLY A 146 4.80 5.05 -5.10
N MET A 147 5.16 4.75 -6.34
CA MET A 147 4.26 4.19 -7.36
C MET A 147 4.72 2.82 -7.85
N VAL A 148 3.75 1.97 -8.18
CA VAL A 148 3.94 0.71 -8.91
C VAL A 148 2.86 0.60 -9.99
N THR A 149 3.16 -0.03 -11.13
CA THR A 149 2.19 -0.11 -12.23
C THR A 149 1.06 -1.12 -12.01
N ASP A 150 1.30 -2.14 -11.18
CA ASP A 150 0.43 -3.33 -10.98
C ASP A 150 -0.18 -3.85 -12.30
N SER A 151 0.65 -3.91 -13.33
CA SER A 151 0.20 -4.16 -14.69
C SER A 151 0.95 -5.29 -15.37
N ARG A 152 0.22 -6.03 -16.20
CA ARG A 152 0.76 -7.02 -17.14
C ARG A 152 1.11 -6.43 -18.52
N SER A 153 0.89 -5.13 -18.73
CA SER A 153 1.20 -4.45 -19.99
C SER A 153 2.57 -3.79 -19.94
N LEU A 154 3.42 -4.05 -20.93
CA LEU A 154 4.72 -3.37 -21.07
C LEU A 154 4.57 -1.85 -21.25
N LEU A 155 3.45 -1.40 -21.80
CA LEU A 155 3.17 0.03 -22.02
C LEU A 155 2.71 0.75 -20.74
N SER A 156 2.56 0.04 -19.62
CA SER A 156 2.06 0.61 -18.36
C SER A 156 3.04 1.57 -17.68
N MET A 157 4.30 1.63 -18.12
CA MET A 157 5.32 2.51 -17.52
C MET A 157 4.96 3.99 -17.59
N VAL A 158 4.08 4.40 -18.52
CA VAL A 158 3.50 5.75 -18.56
C VAL A 158 2.71 6.12 -17.30
N ARG A 159 2.26 5.13 -16.51
CA ARG A 159 1.61 5.35 -15.20
C ARG A 159 2.56 5.99 -14.19
N HIS A 160 3.87 5.71 -14.26
CA HIS A 160 4.84 6.41 -13.43
C HIS A 160 4.92 7.90 -13.79
N GLU A 161 4.90 8.25 -15.08
CA GLU A 161 4.85 9.65 -15.49
C GLU A 161 3.56 10.33 -15.01
N TYR A 162 2.43 9.65 -15.16
CA TYR A 162 1.13 10.13 -14.69
C TYR A 162 1.14 10.43 -13.18
N PHE A 163 1.61 9.48 -12.35
CA PHE A 163 1.79 9.68 -10.91
C PHE A 163 2.72 10.84 -10.59
N ARG A 164 3.90 10.93 -11.24
CA ARG A 164 4.89 11.99 -10.98
C ARG A 164 4.35 13.38 -11.28
N ARG A 165 3.57 13.52 -12.36
CA ARG A 165 2.90 14.79 -12.70
C ARG A 165 1.90 15.19 -11.62
N ILE A 166 1.10 14.25 -11.15
CA ILE A 166 0.12 14.50 -10.07
C ILE A 166 0.84 14.86 -8.75
N LEU A 167 1.91 14.16 -8.39
CA LEU A 167 2.73 14.46 -7.22
C LEU A 167 3.29 15.90 -7.28
N CYS A 168 3.93 16.27 -8.39
CA CYS A 168 4.47 17.62 -8.55
C CYS A 168 3.37 18.69 -8.54
N ASP A 169 2.20 18.40 -9.12
CA ASP A 169 1.06 19.33 -9.09
C ASP A 169 0.46 19.49 -7.69
N GLU A 170 0.30 18.42 -6.90
CA GLU A 170 -0.16 18.54 -5.50
C GLU A 170 0.83 19.34 -4.65
N LEU A 171 2.14 19.05 -4.75
CA LEU A 171 3.15 19.82 -4.03
C LEU A 171 3.18 21.30 -4.47
N GLY A 172 3.04 21.56 -5.77
CA GLY A 172 2.98 22.92 -6.31
C GLY A 172 1.77 23.71 -5.79
N ARG A 173 0.59 23.08 -5.72
CA ARG A 173 -0.62 23.68 -5.14
C ARG A 173 -0.44 24.03 -3.67
N ASP A 174 0.20 23.15 -2.90
CA ASP A 174 0.45 23.40 -1.48
C ASP A 174 1.45 24.56 -1.28
N VAL A 175 2.43 24.72 -2.17
CA VAL A 175 3.34 25.88 -2.18
C VAL A 175 2.58 27.17 -2.52
N GLU A 176 1.79 27.18 -3.59
CA GLU A 176 0.99 28.35 -4.00
C GLU A 176 -0.02 28.77 -2.91
N ALA A 177 -0.56 27.80 -2.16
CA ALA A 177 -1.46 28.04 -1.05
C ALA A 177 -0.75 28.49 0.25
N GLY A 178 0.59 28.50 0.28
CA GLY A 178 1.39 28.82 1.47
C GLY A 178 1.36 27.74 2.55
N LEU A 179 0.98 26.51 2.21
CA LEU A 179 0.99 25.34 3.09
C LEU A 179 2.38 24.68 3.16
N LEU A 180 3.15 24.79 2.08
CA LEU A 180 4.56 24.37 2.02
C LEU A 180 5.46 25.56 1.67
N PRO A 181 6.72 25.56 2.15
CA PRO A 181 7.69 26.56 1.74
C PRO A 181 8.06 26.40 0.27
N ASP A 182 8.23 27.52 -0.43
CA ASP A 182 8.81 27.56 -1.78
C ASP A 182 10.33 27.37 -1.71
N ASP A 183 10.74 26.16 -1.34
CA ASP A 183 12.14 25.73 -1.26
C ASP A 183 12.40 24.62 -2.27
N GLY A 184 12.98 24.99 -3.41
CA GLY A 184 13.29 24.06 -4.49
C GLY A 184 14.24 22.92 -4.09
N ALA A 185 15.13 23.12 -3.12
CA ALA A 185 16.03 22.06 -2.65
C ALA A 185 15.27 21.02 -1.82
N LEU A 186 14.39 21.48 -0.91
CA LEU A 186 13.52 20.60 -0.13
C LEU A 186 12.56 19.80 -1.02
N LEU A 187 11.84 20.50 -1.91
CA LEU A 187 10.80 19.91 -2.75
C LEU A 187 11.38 18.93 -3.77
N SER A 188 12.51 19.26 -4.40
CA SER A 188 13.20 18.33 -5.31
C SER A 188 13.75 17.10 -4.58
N GLY A 189 14.11 17.22 -3.30
CA GLY A 189 14.44 16.09 -2.43
C GLY A 189 13.24 15.16 -2.25
N TRP A 190 12.09 15.69 -1.87
CA TRP A 190 10.86 14.90 -1.67
C TRP A 190 10.39 14.23 -2.95
N VAL A 191 10.40 14.95 -4.09
CA VAL A 191 10.00 14.38 -5.38
C VAL A 191 10.90 13.21 -5.75
N ARG A 192 12.24 13.32 -5.59
CA ARG A 192 13.16 12.21 -5.88
C ARG A 192 12.96 11.02 -4.94
N ALA A 193 12.78 11.31 -3.66
CA ALA A 193 12.52 10.31 -2.63
C ALA A 193 11.28 9.47 -2.98
N VAL A 194 10.14 10.14 -3.18
CA VAL A 194 8.86 9.47 -3.48
C VAL A 194 8.84 8.86 -4.87
N ALA A 195 9.52 9.46 -5.85
CA ALA A 195 9.52 8.92 -7.22
C ALA A 195 10.44 7.73 -7.44
N TYR A 196 11.40 7.48 -6.52
CA TYR A 196 12.42 6.44 -6.69
C TYR A 196 13.16 6.04 -5.41
N GLU A 197 13.83 6.98 -4.72
CA GLU A 197 14.88 6.64 -3.73
C GLU A 197 14.30 5.89 -2.51
N ASN A 198 13.08 6.22 -2.09
CA ASN A 198 12.39 5.53 -1.00
C ASN A 198 12.13 4.06 -1.33
N ALA A 199 11.66 3.75 -2.55
CA ALA A 199 11.44 2.37 -2.97
C ALA A 199 12.74 1.58 -3.00
N VAL A 200 13.82 2.16 -3.54
CA VAL A 200 15.15 1.52 -3.57
C VAL A 200 15.60 1.16 -2.15
N SER A 201 15.54 2.12 -1.23
CA SER A 201 15.91 1.92 0.17
C SER A 201 15.01 0.90 0.87
N TYR A 202 13.69 1.06 0.74
CA TYR A 202 12.70 0.25 1.45
C TYR A 202 12.71 -1.21 1.01
N PHE A 203 12.91 -1.50 -0.27
CA PHE A 203 13.03 -2.87 -0.77
C PHE A 203 14.46 -3.42 -0.75
N GLY A 204 15.46 -2.57 -0.55
CA GLY A 204 16.88 -2.96 -0.62
C GLY A 204 17.33 -3.33 -2.02
N PHE A 205 16.81 -2.64 -3.05
CA PHE A 205 17.25 -2.84 -4.42
C PHE A 205 18.69 -2.32 -4.58
N ALA A 206 19.53 -3.11 -5.26
CA ALA A 206 20.93 -2.80 -5.54
C ALA A 206 21.09 -2.02 -6.86
#